data_AF-A0AA44VMR7-F1
#
_entry.id   AF-A0AA44VMR7-F1
#
_cell.length_a   1.000
_cell.length_b   1.000
_cell.length_c   1.000
_cell.angle_alpha   90.00
_cell.angle_beta   90.00
_cell.angle_gamma   90.00
#
_symmetry.space_group_name_H-M   'P 1'
#
loop_
_entity.id
_entity.type
_entity.pdbx_description
1 polymer ?
#
loop_
_entity_poly.entity_id
_entity_poly.type
_entity_poly.pdbx_seq_one_letter_code
_entity_poly.pdbx_strand_id
1 'polypeptide(L)'
;MDDLAAVWLNKQLLKNLEELEEVAMGEGKRLTQKKSKDGISILEAFDVVLEEQVAAILVRDISFLASFKGKQPQTAQDFIRFSGGLNMCIEKLINYRTYDSNDTEKPRLQEQESVVIDYVDMLEQMLVKAKGRTPQKPSSDKANKNYEPLALPFCALCFRRVYRSPYYCMKHHSSRNANAYKQATRRLMSAVYRHSNDLNEQTKLERYKNGEQKLEAKTLYRWLDLFAASPTLAIEDLNKLDQDDDNWQAFAQCILDFASKYYPHTFTKLPTVSCGSNLDDWLMKTVKELGGQTEVNMWQHKDADVWMVKSNLMQKSLTLLNCLSRYESMCVVENFEVKTGSKAGSQIDVAKHGIANKLLKEKETDDSITYSFIAKKQKV
;
A
#
# COMPACT_ATOMS: atom_id res chain seq x y z
N MET A 1 17.46 -21.16 -14.60
CA MET A 1 16.43 -21.54 -13.61
C MET A 1 15.09 -21.75 -14.33
N ASP A 2 14.22 -22.63 -13.85
CA ASP A 2 12.85 -22.80 -14.36
C ASP A 2 11.98 -21.58 -13.99
N ASP A 3 11.18 -21.07 -14.93
CA ASP A 3 10.22 -19.98 -14.73
C ASP A 3 9.19 -20.29 -13.61
N LEU A 4 8.98 -21.57 -13.30
CA LEU A 4 8.08 -22.02 -12.24
C LEU A 4 8.74 -22.10 -10.86
N ALA A 5 10.06 -21.91 -10.74
CA ALA A 5 10.78 -22.11 -9.48
C ALA A 5 10.25 -21.23 -8.33
N ALA A 6 9.93 -19.97 -8.61
CA ALA A 6 9.34 -19.06 -7.63
C ALA A 6 7.93 -19.51 -7.20
N VAL A 7 7.14 -20.09 -8.12
CA VAL A 7 5.79 -20.59 -7.85
C VAL A 7 5.86 -21.83 -6.94
N TRP A 8 6.78 -22.75 -7.22
CA TRP A 8 7.01 -23.94 -6.40
C TRP A 8 7.51 -23.57 -5.00
N LEU A 9 8.47 -22.66 -4.90
CA LEU A 9 8.96 -22.14 -3.63
C LEU A 9 7.82 -21.54 -2.79
N ASN A 10 6.98 -20.71 -3.40
CA ASN A 10 5.82 -20.12 -2.72
C ASN A 10 4.91 -21.20 -2.15
N LYS A 11 4.52 -22.16 -2.98
CA LYS A 11 3.59 -23.23 -2.60
C LYS A 11 4.16 -24.06 -1.45
N GLN A 12 5.45 -24.41 -1.50
CA GLN A 12 6.10 -25.19 -0.47
C GLN A 12 6.22 -24.42 0.84
N LEU A 13 6.75 -23.19 0.81
CA LEU A 13 6.89 -22.37 2.02
C LEU A 13 5.54 -22.03 2.65
N LEU A 14 4.51 -21.85 1.83
CA LEU A 14 3.16 -21.55 2.32
C LEU A 14 2.59 -22.74 3.08
N LYS A 15 2.67 -23.93 2.47
CA LYS A 15 2.25 -25.18 3.09
C LYS A 15 3.01 -25.42 4.40
N ASN A 16 4.33 -25.31 4.37
CA ASN A 16 5.17 -25.50 5.57
C ASN A 16 4.78 -24.52 6.70
N LEU A 17 4.50 -23.26 6.36
CA LEU A 17 4.11 -22.25 7.35
C LEU A 17 2.72 -22.55 7.95
N GLU A 18 1.77 -23.06 7.16
CA GLU A 18 0.43 -23.46 7.61
C GLU A 18 0.48 -24.71 8.49
N GLU A 19 1.24 -25.73 8.09
CA GLU A 19 1.49 -26.93 8.91
C GLU A 19 2.14 -26.55 10.25
N LEU A 20 3.11 -25.64 10.24
CA LEU A 20 3.77 -25.19 11.48
C LEU A 20 2.81 -24.40 12.40
N GLU A 21 1.85 -23.66 11.83
CA GLU A 21 0.78 -23.02 12.61
C GLU A 21 -0.13 -24.05 13.27
N GLU A 22 -0.54 -25.08 12.52
CA GLU A 22 -1.37 -26.17 13.04
C GLU A 22 -0.67 -26.93 14.17
N VAL A 23 0.61 -27.25 14.00
CA VAL A 23 1.44 -27.88 15.06
C VAL A 23 1.53 -26.98 16.29
N ALA A 24 1.81 -25.68 16.11
CA ALA A 24 1.88 -24.74 17.23
C ALA A 24 0.55 -24.66 17.99
N MET A 25 -0.58 -24.63 17.28
CA MET A 25 -1.92 -24.65 17.89
C MET A 25 -2.19 -25.96 18.62
N GLY A 26 -1.88 -27.11 18.01
CA GLY A 26 -2.05 -28.43 18.61
C GLY A 26 -1.21 -28.63 19.88
N GLU A 27 -0.03 -28.04 19.95
CA GLU A 27 0.85 -28.07 21.13
C GLU A 27 0.57 -26.95 22.15
N GLY A 28 -0.39 -26.06 21.88
CA GLY A 28 -0.66 -24.89 22.74
C GLY A 28 0.50 -23.88 22.81
N LYS A 29 1.40 -23.90 21.83
CA LYS A 29 2.58 -23.03 21.74
C LYS A 29 2.36 -21.88 20.77
N ARG A 30 3.22 -20.86 20.83
CA ARG A 30 3.22 -19.74 19.89
C ARG A 30 4.36 -19.88 18.89
N LEU A 31 4.18 -19.35 17.69
CA LEU A 31 5.29 -19.23 16.74
C LEU A 31 6.23 -18.12 17.17
N THR A 32 7.53 -18.40 17.23
CA THR A 32 8.57 -17.45 17.66
C THR A 32 9.69 -17.38 16.63
N GLN A 33 10.45 -16.28 16.60
CA GLN A 33 11.58 -16.14 15.67
C GLN A 33 12.80 -17.00 16.04
N LYS A 34 12.86 -17.43 17.30
CA LYS A 34 13.89 -18.32 17.85
C LYS A 34 13.20 -19.45 18.61
N LYS A 35 13.81 -20.62 18.62
CA LYS A 35 13.34 -21.76 19.41
C LYS A 35 13.31 -21.36 20.89
N SER A 36 12.21 -21.64 21.57
CA SER A 36 12.03 -21.36 22.99
C SER A 36 11.20 -22.47 23.65
N LYS A 37 11.20 -22.54 24.98
CA LYS A 37 10.42 -23.55 25.71
C LYS A 37 8.91 -23.44 25.39
N ASP A 38 8.44 -22.21 25.24
CA ASP A 38 7.02 -21.88 25.06
C ASP A 38 6.66 -21.55 23.60
N GLY A 39 7.57 -21.80 22.65
CA GLY A 39 7.35 -21.41 21.26
C GLY A 39 8.17 -22.17 20.22
N ILE A 40 7.50 -22.45 19.10
CA ILE A 40 8.04 -23.16 17.94
C ILE A 40 8.70 -22.15 17.00
N SER A 41 9.90 -22.47 16.52
CA SER A 41 10.66 -21.55 15.68
C SER A 41 10.06 -21.47 14.27
N ILE A 42 9.61 -20.29 13.86
CA ILE A 42 9.09 -20.05 12.51
C ILE A 42 10.09 -20.37 11.39
N LEU A 43 11.38 -20.41 11.71
CA LEU A 43 12.45 -20.76 10.78
C LEU A 43 12.39 -22.22 10.32
N GLU A 44 11.70 -23.09 11.03
CA GLU A 44 11.53 -24.51 10.65
C GLU A 44 10.75 -24.63 9.32
N ALA A 45 9.83 -23.69 9.05
CA ALA A 45 9.10 -23.68 7.77
C ALA A 45 9.98 -23.35 6.55
N PHE A 46 11.19 -22.80 6.77
CA PHE A 46 12.12 -22.37 5.73
C PHE A 46 13.22 -23.40 5.44
N ASP A 47 13.12 -24.61 5.98
CA ASP A 47 13.99 -25.72 5.59
C ASP A 47 13.62 -26.23 4.19
N VAL A 48 13.83 -25.37 3.20
CA VAL A 48 13.51 -25.57 1.78
C VAL A 48 14.75 -25.20 0.98
N VAL A 49 15.16 -26.08 0.08
CA VAL A 49 16.34 -25.92 -0.77
C VAL A 49 16.17 -24.69 -1.66
N LEU A 50 17.21 -23.86 -1.73
CA LEU A 50 17.29 -22.73 -2.65
C LEU A 50 17.82 -23.20 -4.00
N GLU A 51 17.34 -22.58 -5.07
CA GLU A 51 17.92 -22.73 -6.39
C GLU A 51 19.39 -22.29 -6.36
N GLU A 52 20.27 -23.11 -6.94
CA GLU A 52 21.72 -22.90 -6.88
C GLU A 52 22.13 -21.53 -7.44
N GLN A 53 21.52 -21.13 -8.56
CA GLN A 53 21.71 -19.82 -9.19
C GLN A 53 21.32 -18.67 -8.23
N VAL A 54 20.21 -18.80 -7.50
CA VAL A 54 19.77 -17.78 -6.53
C VAL A 54 20.71 -17.75 -5.33
N ALA A 55 21.07 -18.91 -4.80
CA ALA A 55 21.98 -19.00 -3.66
C ALA A 55 23.35 -18.35 -3.97
N ALA A 56 23.88 -18.54 -5.19
CA ALA A 56 25.12 -17.90 -5.63
C ALA A 56 24.98 -16.37 -5.71
N ILE A 57 23.88 -15.87 -6.27
CA ILE A 57 23.58 -14.43 -6.37
C ILE A 57 23.43 -13.80 -4.98
N LEU A 58 22.69 -14.44 -4.07
CA LEU A 58 22.50 -13.95 -2.71
C LEU A 58 23.82 -13.84 -1.94
N VAL A 59 24.76 -14.77 -2.11
CA VAL A 59 26.09 -14.72 -1.46
C VAL A 59 26.95 -13.60 -2.02
N ARG A 60 26.90 -13.41 -3.34
CA ARG A 60 27.67 -12.40 -4.05
C ARG A 60 27.19 -10.99 -3.67
N ASP A 61 25.87 -10.82 -3.60
CA ASP A 61 25.25 -9.49 -3.60
C ASP A 61 24.76 -9.04 -2.21
N ILE A 62 24.61 -9.95 -1.26
CA ILE A 62 24.15 -9.65 0.10
C ILE A 62 25.24 -9.99 1.11
N SER A 63 25.54 -9.04 2.00
CA SER A 63 26.49 -9.25 3.08
C SER A 63 25.95 -10.21 4.13
N PHE A 64 26.67 -11.30 4.40
CA PHE A 64 26.37 -12.23 5.50
C PHE A 64 27.12 -11.85 6.78
N LEU A 65 26.73 -12.47 7.90
CA LEU A 65 27.52 -12.41 9.12
C LEU A 65 28.93 -12.95 8.85
N ALA A 66 29.92 -12.41 9.56
CA ALA A 66 31.33 -12.77 9.37
C ALA A 66 31.59 -14.30 9.45
N SER A 67 30.86 -15.01 10.31
CA SER A 67 30.93 -16.48 10.47
C SER A 67 30.49 -17.29 9.24
N PHE A 68 29.81 -16.66 8.29
CA PHE A 68 29.27 -17.27 7.08
C PHE A 68 29.76 -16.58 5.79
N LYS A 69 30.78 -15.73 5.88
CA LYS A 69 31.34 -15.06 4.70
C LYS A 69 31.82 -16.10 3.67
N GLY A 70 31.36 -15.97 2.43
CA GLY A 70 31.69 -16.88 1.33
C GLY A 70 31.01 -18.25 1.37
N LYS A 71 30.15 -18.54 2.37
CA LYS A 71 29.38 -19.79 2.42
C LYS A 71 28.08 -19.62 1.65
N GLN A 72 27.82 -20.54 0.73
CA GLN A 72 26.57 -20.57 -0.03
C GLN A 72 25.44 -21.20 0.80
N PRO A 73 24.30 -20.51 0.97
CA PRO A 73 23.16 -21.07 1.68
C PRO A 73 22.54 -22.16 0.82
N GLN A 74 22.35 -23.37 1.38
CA GLN A 74 21.67 -24.44 0.66
C GLN A 74 20.15 -24.36 0.81
N THR A 75 19.69 -23.85 1.94
CA THR A 75 18.26 -23.66 2.22
C THR A 75 17.91 -22.20 2.49
N ALA A 76 16.62 -21.87 2.39
CA ALA A 76 16.11 -20.56 2.80
C ALA A 76 16.38 -20.32 4.30
N GLN A 77 16.34 -21.38 5.13
CA GLN A 77 16.70 -21.34 6.53
C GLN A 77 18.17 -20.95 6.73
N ASP A 78 19.10 -21.50 5.94
CA ASP A 78 20.50 -21.12 5.98
C ASP A 78 20.68 -19.65 5.60
N PHE A 79 20.02 -19.20 4.54
CA PHE A 79 20.09 -17.80 4.14
C PHE A 79 19.61 -16.85 5.25
N ILE A 80 18.54 -17.19 5.95
CA ILE A 80 18.06 -16.41 7.11
C ILE A 80 19.11 -16.40 8.22
N ARG A 81 19.69 -17.56 8.55
CA ARG A 81 20.72 -17.69 9.59
C ARG A 81 21.99 -16.90 9.22
N PHE A 82 22.47 -17.04 7.99
CA PHE A 82 23.67 -16.39 7.49
C PHE A 82 23.49 -14.86 7.45
N SER A 83 22.26 -14.40 7.19
CA SER A 83 21.90 -13.00 7.20
C SER A 83 21.83 -12.38 8.62
N GLY A 84 21.75 -13.18 9.69
CA GLY A 84 21.63 -12.71 11.07
C GLY A 84 20.23 -12.83 11.67
N GLY A 85 19.39 -13.70 11.12
CA GLY A 85 18.03 -13.94 11.55
C GLY A 85 16.98 -13.22 10.70
N LEU A 86 15.71 -13.52 10.97
CA LEU A 86 14.58 -13.16 10.10
C LEU A 86 14.49 -11.65 9.79
N ASN A 87 14.57 -10.80 10.82
CA ASN A 87 14.46 -9.34 10.62
C ASN A 87 15.61 -8.78 9.78
N MET A 88 16.85 -9.17 10.10
CA MET A 88 18.04 -8.70 9.39
C MET A 88 18.06 -9.20 7.93
N CYS A 89 17.58 -10.43 7.70
CA CYS A 89 17.41 -10.99 6.37
C CYS A 89 16.44 -10.16 5.52
N ILE A 90 15.26 -9.81 6.08
CA ILE A 90 14.28 -8.94 5.41
C ILE A 90 14.88 -7.56 5.08
N GLU A 91 15.57 -6.93 6.04
CA GLU A 91 16.20 -5.63 5.83
C GLU A 91 17.26 -5.67 4.72
N LYS A 92 18.07 -6.73 4.68
CA LYS A 92 19.08 -6.93 3.63
C LYS A 92 18.46 -7.12 2.25
N LEU A 93 17.38 -7.90 2.14
CA LEU A 93 16.64 -8.06 0.88
C LEU A 93 16.04 -6.73 0.41
N ILE A 94 15.42 -5.96 1.31
CA ILE A 94 14.90 -4.62 0.99
C ILE A 94 16.05 -3.71 0.52
N ASN A 95 17.18 -3.74 1.20
CA ASN A 95 18.35 -2.93 0.84
C ASN A 95 19.03 -3.38 -0.48
N TYR A 96 18.92 -4.66 -0.85
CA TYR A 96 19.39 -5.18 -2.14
C TYR A 96 18.45 -4.78 -3.29
N ARG A 97 17.15 -4.63 -2.99
CA ARG A 97 16.14 -4.13 -3.93
C ARG A 97 16.20 -2.61 -4.14
N THR A 98 16.65 -1.84 -3.15
CA THR A 98 16.58 -0.37 -3.23
C THR A 98 17.88 0.24 -3.77
N TYR A 99 17.80 1.13 -4.76
CA TYR A 99 18.92 1.94 -5.23
C TYR A 99 19.24 3.09 -4.27
N ASP A 100 20.53 3.39 -4.11
CA ASP A 100 21.04 4.64 -3.52
C ASP A 100 21.94 5.31 -4.56
N SER A 101 21.61 6.53 -4.96
CA SER A 101 22.38 7.29 -5.97
C SER A 101 23.80 7.61 -5.53
N ASN A 102 24.10 7.47 -4.24
CA ASN A 102 25.44 7.69 -3.68
C ASN A 102 26.27 6.40 -3.59
N ASP A 103 25.70 5.23 -3.88
CA ASP A 103 26.36 3.94 -3.78
C ASP A 103 26.20 3.14 -5.09
N THR A 104 26.89 3.62 -6.13
CA THR A 104 26.83 3.04 -7.48
C THR A 104 27.56 1.71 -7.61
N GLU A 105 28.40 1.34 -6.65
CA GLU A 105 29.19 0.10 -6.66
C GLU A 105 28.42 -1.10 -6.11
N LYS A 106 27.24 -0.87 -5.51
CA LYS A 106 26.46 -1.94 -4.90
C LYS A 106 25.71 -2.79 -5.94
N PRO A 107 25.80 -4.13 -5.87
CA PRO A 107 25.06 -5.02 -6.75
C PRO A 107 23.54 -4.81 -6.62
N ARG A 108 22.82 -4.88 -7.75
CA ARG A 108 21.37 -4.62 -7.79
C ARG A 108 20.58 -5.87 -8.15
N LEU A 109 19.45 -6.04 -7.49
CA LEU A 109 18.50 -7.10 -7.85
C LEU A 109 17.94 -6.89 -9.26
N GLN A 110 17.71 -5.63 -9.66
CA GLN A 110 17.15 -5.28 -10.96
C GLN A 110 18.09 -5.57 -12.15
N GLU A 111 19.37 -5.80 -11.89
CA GLU A 111 20.36 -6.19 -12.90
C GLU A 111 20.38 -7.71 -13.13
N GLN A 112 19.64 -8.49 -12.32
CA GLN A 112 19.52 -9.93 -12.49
C GLN A 112 18.41 -10.30 -13.49
N GLU A 113 18.43 -11.56 -13.94
CA GLU A 113 17.37 -12.12 -14.77
C GLU A 113 16.00 -12.07 -14.06
N SER A 114 14.91 -11.89 -14.82
CA SER A 114 13.56 -11.76 -14.26
C SER A 114 13.17 -12.92 -13.34
N VAL A 115 13.59 -14.14 -13.66
CA VAL A 115 13.34 -15.34 -12.85
C VAL A 115 13.99 -15.26 -11.47
N VAL A 116 15.17 -14.65 -11.37
CA VAL A 116 15.87 -14.41 -10.09
C VAL A 116 15.13 -13.34 -9.30
N ILE A 117 14.71 -12.26 -9.97
CA ILE A 117 13.94 -11.18 -9.35
C ILE A 117 12.67 -11.75 -8.72
N ASP A 118 11.88 -12.53 -9.47
CA ASP A 118 10.64 -13.14 -9.00
C ASP A 118 10.87 -14.10 -7.82
N TYR A 119 11.97 -14.86 -7.86
CA TYR A 119 12.33 -15.80 -6.79
C TYR A 119 12.71 -15.07 -5.50
N VAL A 120 13.58 -14.05 -5.58
CA VAL A 120 14.00 -13.24 -4.43
C VAL A 120 12.81 -12.45 -3.88
N ASP A 121 11.95 -11.94 -4.77
CA ASP A 121 10.69 -11.31 -4.42
C ASP A 121 9.82 -12.25 -3.61
N MET A 122 9.65 -13.50 -4.07
CA MET A 122 8.88 -14.51 -3.37
C MET A 122 9.45 -14.81 -1.98
N LEU A 123 10.76 -15.03 -1.90
CA LEU A 123 11.46 -15.30 -0.65
C LEU A 123 11.23 -14.17 0.37
N GLU A 124 11.38 -12.90 -0.05
CA GLU A 124 11.10 -11.74 0.80
C GLU A 124 9.64 -11.77 1.33
N GLN A 125 8.64 -12.08 0.50
CA GLN A 125 7.24 -12.11 0.95
C GLN A 125 7.01 -13.19 1.99
N MET A 126 7.60 -14.36 1.79
CA MET A 126 7.46 -15.47 2.73
C MET A 126 8.11 -15.15 4.07
N LEU A 127 9.28 -14.50 4.05
CA LEU A 127 9.94 -14.02 5.28
C LEU A 127 9.11 -12.96 6.01
N VAL A 128 8.52 -12.00 5.29
CA VAL A 128 7.63 -10.99 5.88
C VAL A 128 6.36 -11.62 6.44
N LYS A 129 5.77 -12.59 5.74
CA LYS A 129 4.59 -13.34 6.21
C LYS A 129 4.91 -14.11 7.49
N ALA A 130 6.03 -14.82 7.51
CA ALA A 130 6.53 -15.51 8.70
C ALA A 130 6.78 -14.56 9.87
N LYS A 131 7.36 -13.37 9.62
CA LYS A 131 7.52 -12.34 10.66
C LYS A 131 6.17 -11.97 11.26
N GLY A 132 5.16 -11.71 10.43
CA GLY A 132 3.80 -11.36 10.88
C GLY A 132 3.13 -12.40 11.79
N ARG A 133 3.51 -13.68 11.68
CA ARG A 133 3.01 -14.80 12.51
C ARG A 133 3.70 -14.93 13.88
N THR A 134 4.77 -14.18 14.11
CA THR A 134 5.50 -14.20 15.39
C THR A 134 5.14 -13.00 16.28
N PRO A 135 5.18 -13.12 17.62
CA PRO A 135 5.04 -11.99 18.54
C PRO A 135 5.98 -10.86 18.16
N GLN A 136 5.40 -9.76 17.65
CA GLN A 136 6.15 -8.55 17.37
C GLN A 136 6.36 -7.84 18.71
N LYS A 137 7.63 -7.65 19.12
CA LYS A 137 7.90 -6.58 20.09
C LYS A 137 7.35 -5.28 19.47
N PRO A 138 6.58 -4.46 20.20
CA PRO A 138 6.37 -3.08 19.77
C PRO A 138 7.75 -2.51 19.46
N SER A 139 7.92 -1.97 18.25
CA SER A 139 9.23 -1.58 17.73
C SER A 139 10.01 -0.83 18.81
N SER A 140 11.22 -1.29 19.09
CA SER A 140 12.16 -0.59 19.97
C SER A 140 12.73 0.68 19.31
N ASP A 141 12.04 1.27 18.33
CA ASP A 141 12.29 2.60 17.76
C ASP A 141 12.13 3.75 18.79
N LYS A 142 12.04 3.45 20.09
CA LYS A 142 12.30 4.41 21.17
C LYS A 142 13.78 4.62 21.47
N ALA A 143 14.69 4.22 20.58
CA ALA A 143 16.09 4.59 20.67
C ALA A 143 16.45 5.55 19.51
N ASN A 144 16.32 6.85 19.79
CA ASN A 144 17.01 7.94 19.10
C ASN A 144 16.63 8.29 17.65
N LYS A 145 15.34 8.48 17.34
CA LYS A 145 14.94 9.46 16.30
C LYS A 145 13.79 10.34 16.82
N ASN A 146 14.10 11.61 17.08
CA ASN A 146 13.15 12.68 17.44
C ASN A 146 12.27 13.10 16.24
N TYR A 147 11.66 12.14 15.56
CA TYR A 147 10.52 12.38 14.69
C TYR A 147 9.56 11.24 14.97
N GLU A 148 8.55 11.47 15.80
CA GLU A 148 7.33 10.66 15.66
C GLU A 148 6.76 11.04 14.28
N PRO A 149 6.79 10.14 13.27
CA PRO A 149 6.12 10.46 12.03
C PRO A 149 4.64 10.64 12.35
N LEU A 150 4.13 11.88 12.18
CA LEU A 150 2.71 12.20 12.26
C LEU A 150 1.95 11.12 11.49
N ALA A 151 1.16 10.34 12.21
CA ALA A 151 0.37 9.27 11.63
C ALA A 151 -0.59 9.88 10.61
N LEU A 152 -0.72 9.25 9.44
CA LEU A 152 -1.70 9.67 8.46
C LEU A 152 -3.10 9.52 9.07
N PRO A 153 -4.03 10.47 8.83
CA PRO A 153 -5.38 10.38 9.40
C PRO A 153 -6.13 9.14 8.91
N PHE A 154 -5.84 8.74 7.67
CA PHE A 154 -6.36 7.54 7.01
C PHE A 154 -5.24 6.66 6.45
N CYS A 155 -5.56 5.40 6.21
CA CYS A 155 -4.66 4.45 5.59
C CYS A 155 -4.21 4.97 4.23
N ALA A 156 -2.92 4.89 3.90
CA ALA A 156 -2.38 5.30 2.61
C ALA A 156 -3.11 4.69 1.40
N LEU A 157 -3.73 3.52 1.54
CA LEU A 157 -4.36 2.77 0.46
C LEU A 157 -5.90 2.74 0.51
N CYS A 158 -6.54 3.34 1.52
CA CYS A 158 -8.00 3.42 1.58
C CYS A 158 -8.51 4.55 2.50
N PHE A 159 -9.83 4.60 2.72
CA PHE A 159 -10.48 5.58 3.60
C PHE A 159 -10.45 5.23 5.10
N ARG A 160 -10.01 4.03 5.49
CA ARG A 160 -10.07 3.59 6.89
C ARG A 160 -9.03 4.29 7.75
N ARG A 161 -9.38 4.69 8.97
CA ARG A 161 -8.43 5.31 9.91
C ARG A 161 -7.31 4.35 10.28
N VAL A 162 -6.10 4.90 10.45
CA VAL A 162 -4.96 4.14 10.98
C VAL A 162 -5.06 4.06 12.50
N TYR A 163 -4.56 2.99 13.11
CA TYR A 163 -4.53 2.86 14.58
C TYR A 163 -3.10 2.74 15.11
N ARG A 164 -2.53 1.53 15.05
CA ARG A 164 -1.18 1.21 15.57
C ARG A 164 -0.06 1.39 14.55
N SER A 165 -0.39 1.43 13.26
CA SER A 165 0.57 1.76 12.21
C SER A 165 0.46 3.24 11.92
N PRO A 166 1.58 3.94 11.66
CA PRO A 166 1.55 5.34 11.27
C PRO A 166 0.87 5.56 9.91
N TYR A 167 0.72 4.53 9.08
CA TYR A 167 0.32 4.73 7.68
C TYR A 167 -0.76 3.79 7.14
N TYR A 168 -0.98 2.63 7.76
CA TYR A 168 -1.86 1.60 7.19
C TYR A 168 -2.93 1.12 8.18
N CYS A 169 -4.13 0.85 7.67
CA CYS A 169 -5.15 0.15 8.45
C CYS A 169 -4.80 -1.34 8.58
N MET A 170 -5.53 -2.05 9.44
CA MET A 170 -5.33 -3.50 9.64
C MET A 170 -5.41 -4.32 8.35
N LYS A 171 -6.28 -3.93 7.40
CA LYS A 171 -6.46 -4.63 6.11
C LYS A 171 -5.28 -4.43 5.15
N HIS A 172 -4.64 -3.27 5.18
CA HIS A 172 -3.58 -2.90 4.24
C HIS A 172 -2.21 -2.81 4.91
N HIS A 173 -2.05 -3.37 6.10
CA HIS A 173 -0.77 -3.34 6.80
C HIS A 173 0.21 -4.32 6.12
N SER A 174 1.32 -3.80 5.59
CA SER A 174 2.31 -4.58 4.82
C SER A 174 2.80 -5.86 5.53
N SER A 175 3.01 -5.82 6.85
CA SER A 175 3.43 -6.99 7.63
C SER A 175 2.31 -7.91 8.12
N ARG A 176 1.05 -7.45 8.18
CA ARG A 176 -0.07 -8.26 8.72
C ARG A 176 -0.94 -8.85 7.61
N ASN A 177 -1.06 -8.14 6.50
CA ASN A 177 -1.78 -8.58 5.32
C ASN A 177 -1.04 -8.12 4.06
N ALA A 178 0.10 -8.77 3.80
CA ALA A 178 0.98 -8.45 2.69
C ALA A 178 0.28 -8.58 1.32
N ASN A 179 -0.61 -9.56 1.18
CA ASN A 179 -1.35 -9.81 -0.06
C ASN A 179 -2.29 -8.64 -0.38
N ALA A 180 -3.16 -8.25 0.56
CA ALA A 180 -4.06 -7.12 0.37
C ALA A 180 -3.29 -5.80 0.19
N TYR A 181 -2.20 -5.60 0.94
CA TYR A 181 -1.30 -4.46 0.74
C TYR A 181 -0.76 -4.41 -0.70
N LYS A 182 -0.13 -5.49 -1.19
CA LYS A 182 0.45 -5.53 -2.54
C LYS A 182 -0.61 -5.41 -3.62
N GLN A 183 -1.77 -6.05 -3.44
CA GLN A 183 -2.86 -5.95 -4.40
C GLN A 183 -3.35 -4.51 -4.50
N ALA A 184 -3.62 -3.85 -3.38
CA ALA A 184 -4.04 -2.45 -3.35
C ALA A 184 -2.94 -1.52 -3.89
N THR A 185 -1.68 -1.72 -3.51
CA THR A 185 -0.54 -0.95 -4.03
C THR A 185 -0.37 -1.10 -5.54
N ARG A 186 -0.36 -2.33 -6.06
CA ARG A 186 -0.24 -2.59 -7.51
C ARG A 186 -1.41 -1.99 -8.28
N ARG A 187 -2.63 -2.09 -7.72
CA ARG A 187 -3.82 -1.50 -8.32
C ARG A 187 -3.72 0.02 -8.39
N LEU A 188 -3.32 0.65 -7.29
CA LEU A 188 -3.12 2.10 -7.25
C LEU A 188 -1.99 2.55 -8.19
N MET A 189 -0.86 1.86 -8.21
CA MET A 189 0.22 2.13 -9.17
C MET A 189 -0.25 2.02 -10.62
N SER A 190 -1.01 0.98 -10.95
CA SER A 190 -1.60 0.82 -12.28
C SER A 190 -2.56 1.96 -12.61
N ALA A 191 -3.36 2.40 -11.63
CA ALA A 191 -4.25 3.53 -11.81
C ALA A 191 -3.47 4.83 -12.08
N VAL A 192 -2.42 5.11 -11.29
CA VAL A 192 -1.55 6.29 -11.49
C VAL A 192 -0.89 6.24 -12.87
N TYR A 193 -0.38 5.08 -13.26
CA TYR A 193 0.26 4.91 -14.55
C TYR A 193 -0.68 5.17 -15.74
N ARG A 194 -1.90 4.63 -15.68
CA ARG A 194 -2.81 4.59 -16.85
C ARG A 194 -3.84 5.71 -16.88
N HIS A 195 -4.22 6.22 -15.72
CA HIS A 195 -5.40 7.08 -15.58
C HIS A 195 -5.09 8.43 -14.91
N SER A 196 -3.91 8.61 -14.30
CA SER A 196 -3.52 9.92 -13.80
C SER A 196 -3.13 10.86 -14.95
N ASN A 197 -3.46 12.13 -14.81
CA ASN A 197 -2.95 13.21 -15.67
C ASN A 197 -1.79 13.98 -15.01
N ASP A 198 -1.38 13.60 -13.79
CA ASP A 198 -0.29 14.24 -13.06
C ASP A 198 1.07 13.66 -13.50
N LEU A 199 1.78 14.42 -14.34
CA LEU A 199 3.08 14.04 -14.89
C LEU A 199 4.16 13.88 -13.81
N ASN A 200 4.08 14.67 -12.73
CA ASN A 200 5.05 14.59 -11.63
C ASN A 200 4.86 13.28 -10.86
N GLU A 201 3.61 12.90 -10.57
CA GLU A 201 3.31 11.64 -9.90
C GLU A 201 3.60 10.42 -10.80
N GLN A 202 3.38 10.52 -12.11
CA GLN A 202 3.82 9.48 -13.07
C GLN A 202 5.35 9.35 -13.10
N THR A 203 6.08 10.47 -13.08
CA THR A 203 7.55 10.45 -13.04
C THR A 203 8.06 9.76 -11.77
N LYS A 204 7.48 10.08 -10.60
CA LYS A 204 7.83 9.40 -9.34
C LYS A 204 7.53 7.90 -9.38
N LEU A 205 6.44 7.50 -10.04
CA LEU A 205 6.11 6.09 -10.24
C LEU A 205 7.17 5.38 -11.09
N GLU A 206 7.63 5.98 -12.18
CA GLU A 206 8.71 5.40 -12.99
C GLU A 206 10.02 5.33 -12.24
N ARG A 207 10.39 6.36 -11.49
CA ARG A 207 11.57 6.32 -10.59
C ARG A 207 11.48 5.16 -9.60
N TYR A 208 10.31 4.93 -9.01
CA TYR A 208 10.11 3.76 -8.15
C TYR A 208 10.26 2.44 -8.92
N LYS A 209 9.68 2.31 -10.12
CA LYS A 209 9.81 1.11 -10.96
C LYS A 209 11.26 0.83 -11.36
N ASN A 210 12.04 1.88 -11.61
CA ASN A 210 13.48 1.82 -11.90
C ASN A 210 14.33 1.59 -10.64
N GLY A 211 13.72 1.51 -9.46
CA GLY A 211 14.40 1.36 -8.18
C GLY A 211 15.01 2.65 -7.62
N GLU A 212 14.96 3.77 -8.36
CA GLU A 212 15.56 5.07 -8.03
C GLU A 212 14.99 5.73 -6.77
N GLN A 213 13.78 5.35 -6.36
CA GLN A 213 13.12 5.92 -5.20
C GLN A 213 12.37 4.84 -4.40
N LYS A 214 12.38 4.93 -3.07
CA LYS A 214 11.50 4.10 -2.21
C LYS A 214 10.05 4.52 -2.35
N LEU A 215 9.14 3.55 -2.44
CA LEU A 215 7.71 3.84 -2.38
C LEU A 215 7.28 4.11 -0.94
N GLU A 216 7.20 5.40 -0.60
CA GLU A 216 6.76 5.83 0.72
C GLU A 216 5.24 5.79 0.86
N ALA A 217 4.77 5.56 2.08
CA ALA A 217 3.34 5.56 2.36
C ALA A 217 2.67 6.92 2.12
N LYS A 218 3.40 8.03 2.27
CA LYS A 218 2.92 9.37 1.93
C LYS A 218 2.69 9.53 0.43
N THR A 219 3.52 8.91 -0.40
CA THR A 219 3.34 8.87 -1.86
C THR A 219 2.07 8.10 -2.21
N LEU A 220 1.87 6.92 -1.61
CA LEU A 220 0.64 6.14 -1.79
C LEU A 220 -0.61 6.90 -1.35
N TYR A 221 -0.53 7.59 -0.21
CA TYR A 221 -1.63 8.42 0.30
C TYR A 221 -2.02 9.49 -0.73
N ARG A 222 -1.04 10.27 -1.20
CA ARG A 222 -1.24 11.31 -2.23
C ARG A 222 -1.73 10.75 -3.56
N TRP A 223 -1.21 9.60 -3.99
CA TRP A 223 -1.61 8.98 -5.25
C TRP A 223 -3.08 8.59 -5.25
N LEU A 224 -3.61 8.10 -4.13
CA LEU A 224 -5.03 7.79 -4.06
C LEU A 224 -5.87 9.07 -4.14
N ASP A 225 -5.40 10.20 -3.61
CA ASP A 225 -6.10 11.49 -3.68
C ASP A 225 -6.21 12.04 -5.12
N LEU A 226 -5.48 11.49 -6.10
CA LEU A 226 -5.59 11.88 -7.52
C LEU A 226 -6.91 11.46 -8.18
N PHE A 227 -7.65 10.53 -7.58
CA PHE A 227 -8.80 9.85 -8.20
C PHE A 227 -10.17 10.33 -7.70
N ALA A 228 -10.21 11.42 -6.95
CA ALA A 228 -11.45 12.09 -6.55
C ALA A 228 -11.23 13.61 -6.52
N ALA A 229 -12.31 14.38 -6.63
CA ALA A 229 -12.23 15.83 -6.48
C ALA A 229 -11.74 16.21 -5.08
N SER A 230 -10.96 17.30 -4.97
CA SER A 230 -10.48 17.77 -3.68
C SER A 230 -11.63 18.21 -2.78
N PRO A 231 -11.69 17.77 -1.50
CA PRO A 231 -12.71 18.22 -0.56
C PRO A 231 -12.62 19.73 -0.27
N THR A 232 -11.49 20.37 -0.58
CA THR A 232 -11.33 21.83 -0.42
C THR A 232 -12.28 22.63 -1.31
N LEU A 233 -12.80 22.03 -2.39
CA LEU A 233 -13.78 22.68 -3.26
C LEU A 233 -15.11 22.95 -2.53
N ALA A 234 -15.42 22.21 -1.47
CA ALA A 234 -16.63 22.43 -0.66
C ALA A 234 -16.49 23.61 0.33
N ILE A 235 -15.27 24.12 0.56
CA ILE A 235 -15.02 25.14 1.60
C ILE A 235 -15.80 26.42 1.32
N GLU A 236 -15.91 26.83 0.06
CA GLU A 236 -16.63 28.05 -0.31
C GLU A 236 -18.11 27.97 0.09
N ASP A 237 -18.76 26.84 -0.19
CA ASP A 237 -20.18 26.65 0.11
C ASP A 237 -20.42 26.44 1.61
N LEU A 238 -19.53 25.70 2.29
CA LEU A 238 -19.59 25.53 3.75
C LEU A 238 -19.40 26.86 4.50
N ASN A 239 -18.57 27.78 3.99
CA ASN A 239 -18.36 29.10 4.60
C ASN A 239 -19.58 30.02 4.50
N LYS A 240 -20.55 29.74 3.61
CA LYS A 240 -21.79 30.50 3.48
C LYS A 240 -22.83 30.10 4.53
N LEU A 241 -22.61 28.98 5.23
CA LEU A 241 -23.55 28.44 6.21
C LEU A 241 -23.37 29.08 7.59
N ASP A 242 -24.48 29.28 8.29
CA ASP A 242 -24.49 29.67 9.69
C ASP A 242 -23.83 28.57 10.53
N GLN A 243 -22.85 28.97 11.36
CA GLN A 243 -22.01 28.08 12.16
C GLN A 243 -22.66 27.67 13.49
N ASP A 244 -23.89 28.12 13.77
CA ASP A 244 -24.67 27.66 14.91
C ASP A 244 -24.86 26.13 14.88
N ASP A 245 -24.65 25.46 16.01
CA ASP A 245 -24.67 24.00 16.13
C ASP A 245 -26.05 23.41 15.75
N ASP A 246 -27.11 24.20 15.92
CA ASP A 246 -28.49 23.84 15.56
C ASP A 246 -28.72 23.80 14.03
N ASN A 247 -27.80 24.34 13.23
CA ASN A 247 -27.89 24.38 11.76
C ASN A 247 -27.18 23.20 11.07
N TRP A 248 -26.93 22.11 11.78
CA TRP A 248 -26.17 20.97 11.25
C TRP A 248 -26.78 20.34 9.98
N GLN A 249 -28.10 20.40 9.79
CA GLN A 249 -28.77 19.84 8.62
C GLN A 249 -28.31 20.55 7.33
N ALA A 250 -28.03 21.85 7.38
CA ALA A 250 -27.54 22.59 6.23
C ALA A 250 -26.13 22.12 5.83
N PHE A 251 -25.27 21.82 6.80
CA PHE A 251 -23.95 21.24 6.55
C PHE A 251 -24.05 19.84 5.95
N ALA A 252 -24.90 18.98 6.52
CA ALA A 252 -25.13 17.64 6.00
C ALA A 252 -25.66 17.68 4.55
N GLN A 253 -26.60 18.58 4.25
CA GLN A 253 -27.12 18.78 2.90
C GLN A 253 -26.03 19.28 1.94
N CYS A 254 -25.22 20.25 2.36
CA CYS A 254 -24.09 20.73 1.55
C CYS A 254 -23.10 19.61 1.22
N ILE A 255 -22.81 18.71 2.17
CA ILE A 255 -21.96 17.53 1.94
C ILE A 255 -22.62 16.56 0.95
N LEU A 256 -23.92 16.31 1.06
CA LEU A 256 -24.66 15.43 0.15
C LEU A 256 -24.68 16.00 -1.28
N ASP A 257 -24.96 17.30 -1.42
CA ASP A 257 -24.97 17.97 -2.72
C ASP A 257 -23.59 17.91 -3.38
N PHE A 258 -22.54 18.18 -2.59
CA PHE A 258 -21.16 18.05 -3.04
C PHE A 258 -20.83 16.61 -3.47
N ALA A 259 -21.17 15.62 -2.64
CA ALA A 259 -20.92 14.21 -2.92
C ALA A 259 -21.70 13.73 -4.15
N SER A 260 -22.93 14.18 -4.35
CA SER A 260 -23.74 13.81 -5.52
C SER A 260 -23.08 14.24 -6.84
N LYS A 261 -22.41 15.40 -6.83
CA LYS A 261 -21.76 15.98 -7.99
C LYS A 261 -20.37 15.40 -8.23
N TYR A 262 -19.59 15.20 -7.17
CA TYR A 262 -18.16 14.91 -7.27
C TYR A 262 -17.78 13.48 -6.86
N TYR A 263 -18.59 12.81 -6.03
CA TYR A 263 -18.31 11.49 -5.46
C TYR A 263 -19.45 10.49 -5.73
N PRO A 264 -19.73 10.16 -7.01
CA PRO A 264 -20.90 9.37 -7.39
C PRO A 264 -20.92 7.98 -6.76
N HIS A 265 -19.78 7.29 -6.58
CA HIS A 265 -19.78 5.97 -5.94
C HIS A 265 -20.12 6.09 -4.45
N THR A 266 -19.59 7.11 -3.79
CA THR A 266 -19.79 7.37 -2.37
C THR A 266 -21.22 7.81 -2.08
N PHE A 267 -21.78 8.71 -2.89
CA PHE A 267 -23.10 9.28 -2.71
C PHE A 267 -24.20 8.22 -2.59
N THR A 268 -24.11 7.13 -3.37
CA THR A 268 -25.07 6.01 -3.33
C THR A 268 -25.19 5.32 -1.97
N LYS A 269 -24.23 5.53 -1.07
CA LYS A 269 -24.19 4.94 0.27
C LYS A 269 -24.52 5.91 1.38
N LEU A 270 -24.66 7.21 1.08
CA LEU A 270 -24.83 8.21 2.11
C LEU A 270 -26.27 8.22 2.65
N PRO A 271 -26.45 8.31 3.98
CA PRO A 271 -27.77 8.44 4.57
C PRO A 271 -28.38 9.81 4.25
N THR A 272 -29.71 9.88 4.15
CA THR A 272 -30.44 11.15 4.04
C THR A 272 -30.18 12.04 5.26
N VAL A 273 -30.34 13.37 5.10
CA VAL A 273 -30.11 14.33 6.21
C VAL A 273 -30.99 14.04 7.42
N SER A 274 -32.22 13.53 7.21
CA SER A 274 -33.14 13.16 8.29
C SER A 274 -32.67 11.99 9.17
N CYS A 275 -31.63 11.27 8.77
CA CYS A 275 -31.09 10.14 9.52
C CYS A 275 -30.13 10.61 10.62
N GLY A 276 -30.58 11.29 11.67
CA GLY A 276 -29.73 11.71 12.79
C GLY A 276 -30.44 12.71 13.70
N SER A 277 -30.06 12.78 14.98
CA SER A 277 -30.55 13.85 15.87
C SER A 277 -29.68 15.10 15.81
N ASN A 278 -28.40 14.93 15.46
CA ASN A 278 -27.38 15.97 15.32
C ASN A 278 -26.33 15.56 14.27
N LEU A 279 -25.35 16.43 13.99
CA LEU A 279 -24.30 16.14 13.02
C LEU A 279 -23.51 14.88 13.37
N ASP A 280 -23.18 14.68 14.64
CA ASP A 280 -22.33 13.58 15.10
C ASP A 280 -23.01 12.22 14.86
N ASP A 281 -24.30 12.12 15.15
CA ASP A 281 -25.11 10.93 14.85
C ASP A 281 -25.14 10.64 13.35
N TRP A 282 -25.35 11.66 12.53
CA TRP A 282 -25.40 11.53 11.07
C TRP A 282 -24.03 11.14 10.49
N LEU A 283 -22.95 11.72 11.01
CA LEU A 283 -21.57 11.36 10.70
C LEU A 283 -21.29 9.89 11.02
N MET A 284 -21.67 9.43 12.22
CA MET A 284 -21.43 8.05 12.63
C MET A 284 -22.22 7.06 11.78
N LYS A 285 -23.45 7.40 11.38
CA LYS A 285 -24.21 6.59 10.41
C LYS A 285 -23.53 6.54 9.05
N THR A 286 -23.06 7.69 8.54
CA THR A 286 -22.29 7.74 7.29
C THR A 286 -21.05 6.85 7.36
N VAL A 287 -20.25 6.96 8.42
CA VAL A 287 -19.07 6.11 8.63
C VAL A 287 -19.44 4.62 8.71
N LYS A 288 -20.59 4.30 9.32
CA LYS A 288 -21.11 2.93 9.40
C LYS A 288 -21.44 2.36 8.03
N GLU A 289 -22.12 3.12 7.17
CA GLU A 289 -22.47 2.69 5.79
C GLU A 289 -21.22 2.43 4.93
N LEU A 290 -20.16 3.21 5.13
CA LEU A 290 -18.91 3.05 4.37
C LEU A 290 -18.04 1.90 4.91
N GLY A 291 -17.87 1.83 6.24
CA GLY A 291 -16.81 1.03 6.88
C GLY A 291 -17.26 -0.04 7.86
N GLY A 292 -18.56 -0.09 8.18
CA GLY A 292 -19.15 -0.95 9.20
C GLY A 292 -18.86 -0.48 10.63
N GLN A 293 -19.34 -1.25 11.61
CA GLN A 293 -19.20 -0.90 13.04
C GLN A 293 -17.75 -0.74 13.50
N THR A 294 -16.81 -1.48 12.89
CA THR A 294 -15.37 -1.33 13.21
C THR A 294 -14.88 0.09 12.95
N GLU A 295 -15.35 0.74 11.88
CA GLU A 295 -14.93 2.10 11.56
C GLU A 295 -15.58 3.12 12.49
N VAL A 296 -16.86 2.92 12.83
CA VAL A 296 -17.56 3.75 13.84
C VAL A 296 -16.79 3.75 15.16
N ASN A 297 -16.40 2.58 15.65
CA ASN A 297 -15.62 2.46 16.89
C ASN A 297 -14.27 3.19 16.78
N MET A 298 -13.62 3.12 15.62
CA MET A 298 -12.35 3.82 15.37
C MET A 298 -12.52 5.34 15.43
N TRP A 299 -13.62 5.85 14.87
CA TRP A 299 -13.95 7.26 14.96
C TRP A 299 -14.21 7.61 16.44
N GLN A 300 -15.21 7.01 17.08
CA GLN A 300 -15.64 7.35 18.44
C GLN A 300 -14.56 7.25 19.52
N HIS A 301 -13.50 6.45 19.33
CA HIS A 301 -12.47 6.27 20.36
C HIS A 301 -11.11 6.86 20.02
N LYS A 302 -10.70 6.89 18.75
CA LYS A 302 -9.35 7.37 18.39
C LYS A 302 -9.38 8.87 18.15
N ASP A 303 -8.63 9.63 18.95
CA ASP A 303 -8.53 11.09 18.84
C ASP A 303 -9.90 11.79 18.86
N ALA A 304 -10.94 11.16 19.42
CA ALA A 304 -12.32 11.66 19.38
C ALA A 304 -12.45 13.06 20.01
N ASP A 305 -11.67 13.33 21.05
CA ASP A 305 -11.61 14.67 21.65
C ASP A 305 -11.20 15.75 20.66
N VAL A 306 -10.37 15.43 19.66
CA VAL A 306 -9.85 16.37 18.67
C VAL A 306 -10.88 16.67 17.59
N TRP A 307 -11.54 15.64 17.05
CA TRP A 307 -12.35 15.80 15.84
C TRP A 307 -13.86 15.61 16.05
N MET A 308 -14.32 15.19 17.24
CA MET A 308 -15.76 15.18 17.64
C MET A 308 -16.07 16.20 18.72
N VAL A 309 -15.27 16.25 19.78
CA VAL A 309 -15.64 17.02 20.98
C VAL A 309 -15.25 18.50 20.84
N LYS A 310 -14.04 18.78 20.34
CA LYS A 310 -13.50 20.15 20.24
C LYS A 310 -13.67 20.78 18.86
N SER A 311 -14.25 20.06 17.92
CA SER A 311 -14.41 20.51 16.54
C SER A 311 -15.77 21.17 16.31
N ASN A 312 -15.77 22.24 15.52
CA ASN A 312 -17.01 22.88 15.07
C ASN A 312 -17.62 22.16 13.84
N LEU A 313 -18.82 22.56 13.44
CA LEU A 313 -19.53 21.98 12.28
C LEU A 313 -18.66 21.98 11.01
N MET A 314 -17.92 23.07 10.75
CA MET A 314 -17.01 23.17 9.61
C MET A 314 -15.88 22.13 9.66
N GLN A 315 -15.18 22.01 10.79
CA GLN A 315 -14.09 21.04 10.97
C GLN A 315 -14.58 19.60 10.87
N LYS A 316 -15.74 19.30 11.44
CA LYS A 316 -16.41 17.98 11.32
C LYS A 316 -16.76 17.67 9.86
N SER A 317 -17.34 18.64 9.17
CA SER A 317 -17.72 18.53 7.75
C SER A 317 -16.51 18.27 6.85
N LEU A 318 -15.42 19.03 7.03
CA LEU A 318 -14.19 18.83 6.27
C LEU A 318 -13.52 17.49 6.57
N THR A 319 -13.57 17.04 7.83
CA THR A 319 -13.06 15.73 8.22
C THR A 319 -13.83 14.61 7.53
N LEU A 320 -15.17 14.71 7.49
CA LEU A 320 -16.00 13.78 6.75
C LEU A 320 -15.72 13.83 5.25
N LEU A 321 -15.71 15.01 4.64
CA LEU A 321 -15.44 15.17 3.20
C LEU A 321 -14.10 14.57 2.79
N ASN A 322 -13.07 14.67 3.64
CA ASN A 322 -11.80 13.97 3.42
C ASN A 322 -11.99 12.45 3.43
N CYS A 323 -12.73 11.90 4.41
CA CYS A 323 -13.09 10.48 4.42
C CYS A 323 -13.88 10.05 3.16
N LEU A 324 -14.85 10.86 2.72
CA LEU A 324 -15.66 10.60 1.53
C LEU A 324 -14.80 10.62 0.26
N SER A 325 -13.93 11.62 0.10
CA SER A 325 -12.97 11.72 -1.01
C SER A 325 -12.08 10.48 -1.08
N ARG A 326 -11.55 10.03 0.05
CA ARG A 326 -10.74 8.81 0.15
C ARG A 326 -11.53 7.55 -0.21
N TYR A 327 -12.79 7.47 0.18
CA TYR A 327 -13.67 6.36 -0.15
C TYR A 327 -13.97 6.34 -1.64
N GLU A 328 -14.29 7.50 -2.23
CA GLU A 328 -14.52 7.67 -3.66
C GLU A 328 -13.29 7.24 -4.46
N SER A 329 -12.13 7.79 -4.14
CA SER A 329 -10.88 7.42 -4.82
C SER A 329 -10.61 5.93 -4.76
N MET A 330 -10.87 5.29 -3.60
CA MET A 330 -10.73 3.84 -3.45
C MET A 330 -11.68 3.11 -4.40
N CYS A 331 -12.97 3.47 -4.45
CA CYS A 331 -13.94 2.86 -5.34
C CYS A 331 -13.60 3.08 -6.82
N VAL A 332 -13.18 4.29 -7.22
CA VAL A 332 -12.74 4.59 -8.60
C VAL A 332 -11.55 3.71 -8.99
N VAL A 333 -10.53 3.64 -8.14
CA VAL A 333 -9.35 2.78 -8.38
C VAL A 333 -9.74 1.30 -8.43
N GLU A 334 -10.67 0.87 -7.57
CA GLU A 334 -11.23 -0.49 -7.52
C GLU A 334 -12.13 -0.84 -8.72
N ASN A 335 -12.59 0.14 -9.49
CA ASN A 335 -13.40 -0.08 -10.69
C ASN A 335 -12.60 -0.04 -11.99
N PHE A 336 -11.36 0.47 -12.01
CA PHE A 336 -10.51 0.40 -13.20
C PHE A 336 -10.19 -1.05 -13.58
N GLU A 337 -10.25 -1.36 -14.88
CA GLU A 337 -9.90 -2.69 -15.39
C GLU A 337 -8.46 -3.08 -15.07
N VAL A 338 -8.30 -4.17 -14.31
CA VAL A 338 -7.00 -4.76 -14.03
C VAL A 338 -6.60 -5.63 -15.22
N LYS A 339 -5.90 -5.05 -16.21
CA LYS A 339 -5.26 -5.88 -17.26
C LYS A 339 -4.07 -6.64 -16.68
N THR A 340 -4.30 -7.86 -16.21
CA THR A 340 -3.28 -8.87 -15.89
C THR A 340 -2.84 -9.58 -17.16
N GLY A 341 -1.56 -9.49 -17.51
CA GLY A 341 -0.98 -10.22 -18.63
C GLY A 341 0.36 -9.65 -19.06
N SER A 342 1.36 -10.52 -19.11
CA SER A 342 2.73 -10.27 -19.56
C SER A 342 2.77 -9.66 -20.95
N LYS A 343 3.43 -8.50 -21.07
CA LYS A 343 4.42 -8.31 -22.13
C LYS A 343 5.69 -7.76 -21.51
N ALA A 344 6.69 -8.64 -21.45
CA ALA A 344 8.07 -8.25 -21.65
C ALA A 344 8.16 -7.16 -22.73
N GLY A 345 8.93 -6.10 -22.45
CA GLY A 345 9.45 -5.23 -23.49
C GLY A 345 8.55 -4.09 -24.00
N SER A 346 7.47 -3.69 -23.34
CA SER A 346 6.91 -2.36 -23.63
C SER A 346 7.65 -1.33 -22.78
N GLN A 347 8.81 -0.87 -23.27
CA GLN A 347 9.26 0.49 -22.99
C GLN A 347 8.16 1.43 -23.50
N ILE A 348 7.09 1.61 -22.74
CA ILE A 348 6.13 2.68 -22.98
C ILE A 348 6.78 3.90 -22.33
N ASP A 349 7.59 4.54 -23.16
CA ASP A 349 8.25 5.80 -22.90
C ASP A 349 7.24 6.83 -22.39
N VAL A 350 7.51 7.41 -21.23
CA VAL A 350 6.69 8.48 -20.61
C VAL A 350 6.49 9.63 -21.60
N ALA A 351 7.47 9.90 -22.48
CA ALA A 351 7.31 10.88 -23.54
C ALA A 351 6.20 10.48 -24.51
N LYS A 352 6.11 9.20 -24.91
CA LYS A 352 5.07 8.69 -25.82
C LYS A 352 3.69 8.67 -25.16
N HIS A 353 3.61 8.36 -23.87
CA HIS A 353 2.34 8.42 -23.12
C HIS A 353 1.89 9.86 -22.87
N GLY A 354 2.82 10.77 -22.60
CA GLY A 354 2.57 12.20 -22.46
C GLY A 354 2.10 12.83 -23.78
N ILE A 355 2.73 12.48 -24.90
CA ILE A 355 2.32 12.91 -26.24
C ILE A 355 0.92 12.38 -26.57
N ALA A 356 0.64 11.12 -26.26
CA ALA A 356 -0.68 10.53 -26.53
C ALA A 356 -1.79 11.18 -25.70
N ASN A 357 -1.56 11.42 -24.40
CA ASN A 357 -2.53 12.09 -23.54
C ASN A 357 -2.75 13.56 -23.96
N LYS A 358 -1.69 14.25 -24.40
CA LYS A 358 -1.80 15.61 -24.95
C LYS A 358 -2.66 15.61 -26.22
N LEU A 359 -2.38 14.71 -27.17
CA LEU A 359 -3.15 14.61 -28.41
C LEU A 359 -4.60 14.16 -28.19
N LEU A 360 -4.86 13.32 -27.18
CA LEU A 360 -6.22 12.93 -26.79
C LEU A 360 -7.02 14.13 -26.25
N LYS A 361 -6.39 15.02 -25.47
CA LYS A 361 -7.02 16.27 -25.01
C LYS A 361 -7.21 17.26 -26.15
N GLU A 362 -6.22 17.43 -27.02
CA GLU A 362 -6.33 18.33 -28.19
C GLU A 362 -7.44 17.88 -29.14
N LYS A 363 -7.63 16.56 -29.28
CA LYS A 363 -8.72 15.97 -30.07
C LYS A 363 -10.12 16.37 -29.60
N GLU A 364 -10.32 16.69 -28.32
CA GLU A 364 -11.61 17.18 -27.81
C GLU A 364 -12.00 18.54 -28.42
N THR A 365 -11.02 19.27 -28.97
CA THR A 365 -11.17 20.61 -29.55
C THR A 365 -10.75 20.70 -31.03
N ASP A 366 -10.10 19.67 -31.57
CA ASP A 366 -9.60 19.60 -32.94
C ASP A 366 -9.90 18.23 -33.57
N ASP A 367 -10.94 18.21 -34.41
CA ASP A 367 -11.40 17.00 -35.11
C ASP A 367 -10.40 16.47 -36.16
N SER A 368 -9.40 17.26 -36.55
CA SER A 368 -8.35 16.83 -37.48
C SER A 368 -7.40 15.80 -36.85
N ILE A 369 -7.35 15.73 -35.51
CA ILE A 369 -6.58 14.73 -34.77
C ILE A 369 -7.39 13.44 -34.71
N THR A 370 -6.99 12.45 -35.51
CA THR A 370 -7.63 11.14 -35.55
C THR A 370 -6.97 10.15 -34.58
N TYR A 371 -7.72 9.15 -34.11
CA TYR A 371 -7.16 8.08 -33.26
C TYR A 371 -6.00 7.33 -33.95
N SER A 372 -6.04 7.22 -35.28
CA SER A 372 -4.95 6.65 -36.09
C SER A 372 -3.71 7.53 -36.09
N PHE A 373 -3.84 8.85 -36.09
CA PHE A 373 -2.73 9.80 -35.94
C PHE A 373 -2.05 9.67 -34.57
N ILE A 374 -2.84 9.58 -33.50
CA ILE A 374 -2.35 9.39 -32.12
C ILE A 374 -1.58 8.06 -32.02
N ALA A 375 -2.14 6.97 -32.54
CA ALA A 375 -1.51 5.66 -32.56
C ALA A 375 -0.20 5.64 -33.38
N LYS A 376 -0.12 6.42 -34.46
CA LYS A 376 1.10 6.57 -35.28
C LYS A 376 2.21 7.30 -34.51
N LYS A 377 1.86 8.32 -33.71
CA LYS A 377 2.80 9.07 -32.88
C LYS A 377 3.33 8.28 -31.68
N GLN A 378 2.60 7.27 -31.22
CA GLN A 378 3.08 6.34 -30.19
C GLN A 378 4.09 5.29 -30.70
N LYS A 379 4.22 5.10 -32.02
CA LYS A 379 5.10 4.09 -32.63
C LYS A 379 6.47 4.62 -33.06
N VAL A 380 6.70 5.93 -33.03
CA VAL A 380 8.00 6.58 -33.30
C VAL A 380 8.77 6.68 -32.02
#